data_AF-A0A8H7HWA3-F1
#
_entry.id   AF-A0A8H7HWA3-F1
#
_cell.length_a   1.000
_cell.length_b   1.000
_cell.length_c   1.000
_cell.angle_alpha   90.00
_cell.angle_beta   90.00
_cell.angle_gamma   90.00
#
_symmetry.space_group_name_H-M   'P 1'
#
loop_
_entity.id
_entity.type
_entity.pdbx_description
1 polymer ?
#
loop_
_entity_poly.entity_id
_entity_poly.type
_entity_poly.pdbx_seq_one_letter_code
_entity_poly.pdbx_strand_id
1 'polypeptide(L)'
;MEVPAGPPPAYTREDATYAQVALGLDKTIELGSEFKNALSAFRDFLTSQENDRLNRDQLRLLRSRAVHVLEECAKYKNEGGDPSLVLSIITEIFTGVSKELEKGPQWEEVIADPSATRGLESAIGNAFDRLEDQMRQMAKGEGMESTMYKHELEKARENDRKKIEDLEDTIRNLQGSIHQTPNEALQNSIKEKLKIIGDSSPHVLEKQIDARRSLAVIAELTGKSLPASTMLDRKFVTIGNQAISQGSSYDVFVGEYFTGEKIAIKVLRHRVDEETAKRTHQRFARLTENWSALRHDCILPFYGVGVMQSPVSPTEYQLYLVSPYLQNQDVKRYIKMYPKVAAHARLQMALDIARGLEYMHEGDDLLEGKGMVHSALNIYNVLVKDSGRAVISGFGHAKGPEILDDAVLTFGSDIWSWAMTSLEILTDEPPFGQKTRGTKIIQMIGTNKRPERASHTKIEEYENSDEIWQLFEDCWKRQPEERPSAHEVVQRFRPLVREFGKKSDTTVQKPPPPSHPRTEYGRSDPSVKQGVPPPGQHQLGKPNQPTVQGQSPASGTGGVSGGAQDGRATKPVAPGSTPPPPSP
;
A
#
# COMPACT_ATOMS: atom_id res chain seq x y z
N MET A 1 -12.42 22.05 -1.06
CA MET A 1 -12.13 22.06 -2.50
C MET A 1 -11.28 20.84 -2.78
N GLU A 2 -11.52 20.10 -3.87
CA GLU A 2 -10.56 19.07 -4.27
C GLU A 2 -9.29 19.76 -4.75
N VAL A 3 -8.15 19.41 -4.16
CA VAL A 3 -6.85 19.75 -4.74
C VAL A 3 -6.71 18.93 -6.03
N PRO A 4 -6.38 19.54 -7.18
CA PRO A 4 -6.13 18.76 -8.39
C PRO A 4 -4.99 17.77 -8.14
N ALA A 5 -5.13 16.54 -8.65
CA ALA A 5 -4.03 15.59 -8.62
C ALA A 5 -2.89 16.18 -9.47
N GLY A 6 -1.79 16.56 -8.82
CA GLY A 6 -0.56 16.95 -9.50
C GLY A 6 0.05 15.76 -10.25
N PRO A 7 1.12 15.97 -11.03
CA PRO A 7 1.92 14.84 -11.50
C PRO A 7 2.40 13.99 -10.31
N PRO A 8 2.56 12.66 -10.47
CA PRO A 8 3.11 11.83 -9.41
C PRO A 8 4.49 12.38 -9.01
N PRO A 9 4.79 12.46 -7.69
CA PRO A 9 6.03 13.07 -7.23
C PRO A 9 7.25 12.31 -7.75
N ALA A 10 8.33 13.04 -8.00
CA ALA A 10 9.62 12.44 -8.32
C ALA A 10 10.04 11.50 -7.16
N TYR A 11 10.54 10.32 -7.52
CA TYR A 11 10.93 9.28 -6.57
C TYR A 11 12.42 8.98 -6.67
N THR A 12 13.03 8.57 -5.56
CA THR A 12 14.29 7.83 -5.58
C THR A 12 13.99 6.36 -5.84
N ARG A 13 14.89 5.65 -6.52
CA ARG A 13 14.67 4.22 -6.83
C ARG A 13 14.52 3.35 -5.58
N GLU A 14 15.13 3.75 -4.47
CA GLU A 14 14.99 3.14 -3.13
C GLU A 14 13.58 3.22 -2.54
N ASP A 15 12.83 4.30 -2.84
CA ASP A 15 11.45 4.53 -2.37
C ASP A 15 10.41 4.23 -3.47
N ALA A 16 10.79 3.70 -4.65
CA ALA A 16 9.92 3.63 -5.83
C ALA A 16 8.76 2.61 -5.70
N THR A 17 7.51 3.08 -5.71
CA THR A 17 6.30 2.23 -5.64
C THR A 17 6.07 1.41 -6.91
N TYR A 18 5.33 0.31 -6.78
CA TYR A 18 4.81 -0.45 -7.93
C TYR A 18 4.11 0.47 -8.96
N ALA A 19 3.29 1.42 -8.49
CA ALA A 19 2.50 2.30 -9.33
C ALA A 19 3.37 3.28 -10.15
N GLN A 20 4.41 3.86 -9.54
CA GLN A 20 5.36 4.75 -10.21
C GLN A 20 6.16 4.00 -11.27
N VAL A 21 6.67 2.80 -10.94
CA VAL A 21 7.45 1.97 -11.87
C VAL A 21 6.58 1.52 -13.04
N ALA A 22 5.39 0.96 -12.78
CA ALA A 22 4.46 0.54 -13.83
C ALA A 22 4.06 1.69 -14.76
N LEU A 23 3.76 2.87 -14.21
CA LEU A 23 3.45 4.08 -15.00
C LEU A 23 4.65 4.59 -15.81
N GLY A 24 5.88 4.45 -15.29
CA GLY A 24 7.11 4.80 -16.01
C GLY A 24 7.33 3.90 -17.23
N LEU A 25 7.22 2.59 -17.05
CA LEU A 25 7.42 1.61 -18.12
C LEU A 25 6.31 1.68 -19.19
N ASP A 26 5.04 1.85 -18.80
CA ASP A 26 3.89 1.96 -19.72
C ASP A 26 3.91 3.25 -20.59
N LYS A 27 4.55 4.33 -20.11
CA LYS A 27 4.85 5.52 -20.94
C LYS A 27 5.96 5.27 -21.96
N THR A 28 6.80 4.27 -21.72
CA THR A 28 8.01 3.99 -22.48
C THR A 28 7.75 2.94 -23.56
N ILE A 29 6.99 1.90 -23.25
CA ILE A 29 6.70 0.75 -24.12
C ILE A 29 5.27 0.23 -23.91
N GLU A 30 4.72 -0.40 -24.95
CA GLU A 30 3.60 -1.34 -24.73
C GLU A 30 4.11 -2.58 -23.97
N LEU A 31 3.50 -2.84 -22.81
CA LEU A 31 3.94 -3.86 -21.87
C LEU A 31 3.53 -5.27 -22.34
N GLY A 32 4.54 -6.02 -22.80
CA GLY A 32 4.45 -7.46 -23.10
C GLY A 32 4.23 -8.32 -21.85
N SER A 33 4.04 -9.62 -22.06
CA SER A 33 3.86 -10.62 -20.99
C SER A 33 5.03 -10.63 -19.99
N GLU A 34 6.24 -10.47 -20.48
CA GLU A 34 7.50 -10.57 -19.73
C GLU A 34 7.63 -9.41 -18.74
N PHE A 35 7.31 -8.19 -19.20
CA PHE A 35 7.24 -7.01 -18.34
C PHE A 35 6.12 -7.11 -17.31
N LYS A 36 4.95 -7.66 -17.69
CA LYS A 36 3.82 -7.86 -16.75
C LYS A 36 4.18 -8.88 -15.67
N ASN A 37 4.88 -9.96 -16.02
CA ASN A 37 5.38 -10.96 -15.07
C ASN A 37 6.43 -10.36 -14.13
N ALA A 38 7.43 -9.65 -14.66
CA ALA A 38 8.46 -8.99 -13.86
C ALA A 38 7.88 -7.92 -12.92
N LEU A 39 6.89 -7.15 -13.38
CA LEU A 39 6.15 -6.19 -12.56
C LEU A 39 5.30 -6.87 -11.47
N SER A 40 4.69 -8.02 -11.75
CA SER A 40 3.98 -8.81 -10.72
C SER A 40 4.97 -9.28 -9.66
N ALA A 41 6.08 -9.91 -10.06
CA ALA A 41 7.08 -10.37 -9.11
C ALA A 41 7.71 -9.21 -8.31
N PHE A 42 7.91 -8.03 -8.92
CA PHE A 42 8.34 -6.83 -8.21
C PHE A 42 7.30 -6.36 -7.17
N ARG A 43 6.01 -6.37 -7.51
CA ARG A 43 4.91 -6.05 -6.57
C ARG A 43 4.89 -7.02 -5.39
N ASP A 44 5.10 -8.30 -5.67
CA ASP A 44 5.07 -9.36 -4.67
C ASP A 44 6.32 -9.26 -3.76
N PHE A 45 7.49 -8.89 -4.31
CA PHE A 45 8.69 -8.49 -3.56
C PHE A 45 8.44 -7.27 -2.66
N LEU A 46 7.80 -6.19 -3.16
CA LEU A 46 7.44 -5.05 -2.32
C LEU A 46 6.48 -5.45 -1.18
N THR A 47 5.56 -6.38 -1.46
CA THR A 47 4.61 -6.88 -0.44
C THR A 47 5.35 -7.61 0.69
N SER A 48 6.32 -8.47 0.36
CA SER A 48 7.17 -9.15 1.35
C SER A 48 8.10 -8.17 2.08
N GLN A 49 8.71 -7.22 1.36
CA GLN A 49 9.62 -6.20 1.92
C GLN A 49 8.92 -5.27 2.92
N GLU A 50 7.65 -4.92 2.70
CA GLU A 50 6.86 -4.08 3.61
C GLU A 50 6.69 -4.68 5.02
N ASN A 51 6.82 -6.01 5.13
CA ASN A 51 6.70 -6.75 6.38
C ASN A 51 8.06 -7.05 7.03
N ASP A 52 9.19 -6.97 6.31
CA ASP A 52 10.53 -7.15 6.89
C ASP A 52 10.99 -5.94 7.72
N ARG A 53 11.79 -6.25 8.75
CA ARG A 53 12.38 -5.27 9.68
C ARG A 53 13.87 -5.45 9.89
N LEU A 54 14.43 -6.61 9.54
CA LEU A 54 15.79 -7.01 9.94
C LEU A 54 16.84 -6.70 8.85
N ASN A 55 16.48 -6.82 7.57
CA ASN A 55 17.38 -6.62 6.43
C ASN A 55 16.97 -5.41 5.59
N ARG A 56 16.41 -4.40 6.27
CA ARG A 56 15.72 -3.25 5.67
C ARG A 56 16.61 -2.45 4.72
N ASP A 57 17.85 -2.17 5.10
CA ASP A 57 18.72 -1.30 4.30
C ASP A 57 19.25 -2.06 3.07
N GLN A 58 19.54 -3.37 3.21
CA GLN A 58 19.84 -4.25 2.07
C GLN A 58 18.69 -4.34 1.07
N LEU A 59 17.45 -4.52 1.54
CA LEU A 59 16.27 -4.64 0.68
C LEU A 59 15.92 -3.31 -0.03
N ARG A 60 16.16 -2.16 0.60
CA ARG A 60 16.05 -0.84 -0.05
C ARG A 60 17.03 -0.69 -1.21
N LEU A 61 18.28 -1.11 -1.03
CA LEU A 61 19.27 -1.05 -2.10
C LEU A 61 18.91 -2.05 -3.22
N LEU A 62 18.42 -3.26 -2.87
CA LEU A 62 17.97 -4.24 -3.86
C LEU A 62 16.82 -3.68 -4.70
N ARG A 63 15.82 -3.05 -4.07
CA ARG A 63 14.72 -2.32 -4.71
C ARG A 63 15.24 -1.23 -5.66
N SER A 64 16.24 -0.46 -5.23
CA SER A 64 16.87 0.58 -6.05
C SER A 64 17.49 0.01 -7.33
N ARG A 65 18.29 -1.07 -7.20
CA ARG A 65 18.93 -1.74 -8.34
C ARG A 65 17.91 -2.39 -9.26
N ALA A 66 16.94 -3.09 -8.71
CA ALA A 66 15.80 -3.70 -9.39
C ALA A 66 15.07 -2.73 -10.32
N VAL A 67 14.68 -1.56 -9.81
CA VAL A 67 13.98 -0.52 -10.58
C VAL A 67 14.86 -0.02 -11.72
N HIS A 68 16.16 0.18 -11.48
CA HIS A 68 17.10 0.57 -12.53
C HIS A 68 17.17 -0.47 -13.66
N VAL A 69 17.31 -1.77 -13.36
CA VAL A 69 17.39 -2.79 -14.42
C VAL A 69 16.09 -2.86 -15.23
N LEU A 70 14.92 -2.70 -14.59
CA LEU A 70 13.63 -2.62 -15.28
C LEU A 70 13.54 -1.40 -16.22
N GLU A 71 14.03 -0.24 -15.79
CA GLU A 71 14.11 0.99 -16.62
C GLU A 71 15.04 0.79 -17.82
N GLU A 72 16.22 0.19 -17.64
CA GLU A 72 17.14 -0.11 -18.75
C GLU A 72 16.59 -1.17 -19.71
N CYS A 73 15.88 -2.19 -19.22
CA CYS A 73 15.19 -3.16 -20.08
C CYS A 73 14.17 -2.49 -21.01
N ALA A 74 13.44 -1.47 -20.52
CA ALA A 74 12.47 -0.74 -21.33
C ALA A 74 13.14 0.18 -22.37
N LYS A 75 14.27 0.81 -22.03
CA LYS A 75 15.10 1.56 -23.00
C LYS A 75 15.66 0.64 -24.08
N TYR A 76 16.27 -0.48 -23.69
CA TYR A 76 16.83 -1.46 -24.62
C TYR A 76 15.78 -2.01 -25.58
N LYS A 77 14.56 -2.27 -25.12
CA LYS A 77 13.42 -2.63 -25.98
C LYS A 77 13.07 -1.55 -27.00
N ASN A 78 13.08 -0.27 -26.60
CA ASN A 78 12.82 0.86 -27.50
C ASN A 78 13.92 1.06 -28.55
N GLU A 79 15.15 0.66 -28.25
CA GLU A 79 16.27 0.64 -29.20
C GLU A 79 16.21 -0.57 -30.17
N GLY A 80 15.17 -1.42 -30.06
CA GLY A 80 14.97 -2.62 -30.89
C GLY A 80 15.61 -3.89 -30.33
N GLY A 81 16.09 -3.85 -29.08
CA GLY A 81 16.60 -5.01 -28.36
C GLY A 81 15.49 -5.92 -27.81
N ASP A 82 15.85 -7.15 -27.45
CA ASP A 82 14.98 -8.11 -26.77
C ASP A 82 15.42 -8.31 -25.31
N PRO A 83 14.70 -7.74 -24.31
CA PRO A 83 15.02 -7.93 -22.90
C PRO A 83 14.41 -9.21 -22.28
N SER A 84 13.75 -10.08 -23.06
CA SER A 84 12.93 -11.19 -22.50
C SER A 84 13.69 -12.12 -21.54
N LEU A 85 14.95 -12.45 -21.87
CA LEU A 85 15.82 -13.24 -20.98
C LEU A 85 16.11 -12.52 -19.66
N VAL A 86 16.43 -11.23 -19.73
CA VAL A 86 16.72 -10.38 -18.57
C VAL A 86 15.49 -10.25 -17.67
N LEU A 87 14.31 -10.05 -18.26
CA LEU A 87 13.04 -9.96 -17.54
C LEU A 87 12.65 -11.29 -16.86
N SER A 88 12.94 -12.43 -17.50
CA SER A 88 12.79 -13.75 -16.85
C SER A 88 13.68 -13.87 -15.62
N ILE A 89 14.95 -13.49 -15.74
CA ILE A 89 15.92 -13.51 -14.62
C ILE A 89 15.50 -12.56 -13.49
N ILE A 90 15.02 -11.36 -13.80
CA ILE A 90 14.45 -10.41 -12.82
C ILE A 90 13.25 -11.03 -12.10
N THR A 91 12.35 -11.69 -12.84
CA THR A 91 11.16 -12.36 -12.29
C THR A 91 11.55 -13.48 -11.31
N GLU A 92 12.53 -14.31 -11.68
CA GLU A 92 13.09 -15.35 -10.80
C GLU A 92 13.74 -14.76 -9.54
N ILE A 93 14.49 -13.67 -9.66
CA ILE A 93 15.18 -13.01 -8.56
C ILE A 93 14.19 -12.52 -7.51
N PHE A 94 13.15 -11.77 -7.91
CA PHE A 94 12.12 -11.32 -6.97
C PHE A 94 11.37 -12.49 -6.36
N THR A 95 10.97 -13.47 -7.17
CA THR A 95 10.26 -14.68 -6.68
C THR A 95 11.10 -15.46 -5.67
N GLY A 96 12.43 -15.52 -5.85
CA GLY A 96 13.36 -16.13 -4.91
C GLY A 96 13.46 -15.35 -3.61
N VAL A 97 13.71 -14.04 -3.68
CA VAL A 97 13.86 -13.19 -2.49
C VAL A 97 12.56 -13.08 -1.70
N SER A 98 11.39 -12.95 -2.35
CA SER A 98 10.07 -13.02 -1.68
C SER A 98 9.89 -14.29 -0.87
N LYS A 99 10.29 -15.45 -1.40
CA LYS A 99 10.16 -16.73 -0.70
C LYS A 99 11.09 -16.88 0.50
N GLU A 100 12.24 -16.21 0.52
CA GLU A 100 13.08 -16.18 1.71
C GLU A 100 12.59 -15.15 2.73
N LEU A 101 12.02 -14.02 2.29
CA LEU A 101 11.34 -13.05 3.16
C LEU A 101 10.10 -13.65 3.85
N GLU A 102 9.31 -14.47 3.15
CA GLU A 102 8.16 -15.19 3.71
C GLU A 102 8.55 -16.24 4.78
N LYS A 103 9.81 -16.67 4.81
CA LYS A 103 10.38 -17.55 5.84
C LYS A 103 11.22 -16.78 6.88
N GLY A 104 11.30 -15.46 6.76
CA GLY A 104 12.24 -14.63 7.51
C GLY A 104 12.06 -14.83 9.02
N PRO A 105 13.15 -15.00 9.78
CA PRO A 105 13.07 -15.20 11.22
C PRO A 105 12.44 -13.98 11.90
N GLN A 106 11.71 -14.22 12.99
CA GLN A 106 11.30 -13.11 13.86
C GLN A 106 12.51 -12.57 14.66
N TRP A 107 12.42 -11.33 15.15
CA TRP A 107 13.52 -10.73 15.91
C TRP A 107 13.88 -11.55 17.17
N GLU A 108 12.90 -12.25 17.78
CA GLU A 108 13.13 -13.19 18.88
C GLU A 108 14.07 -14.35 18.49
N GLU A 109 13.94 -14.85 17.26
CA GLU A 109 14.75 -15.97 16.75
C GLU A 109 16.17 -15.51 16.42
N VAL A 110 16.32 -14.33 15.80
CA VAL A 110 17.64 -13.75 15.48
C VAL A 110 18.47 -13.50 16.73
N ILE A 111 17.86 -13.05 17.84
CA ILE A 111 18.59 -12.83 19.10
C ILE A 111 19.02 -14.15 19.76
N ALA A 112 18.33 -15.26 19.46
CA ALA A 112 18.73 -16.60 19.92
C ALA A 112 19.81 -17.23 19.02
N ASP A 113 19.72 -17.02 17.71
CA ASP A 113 20.72 -17.42 16.71
C ASP A 113 20.90 -16.32 15.65
N PRO A 114 21.96 -15.48 15.77
CA PRO A 114 22.23 -14.40 14.82
C PRO A 114 22.54 -14.91 13.40
N SER A 115 22.75 -16.21 13.20
CA SER A 115 22.93 -16.80 11.87
C SER A 115 21.62 -17.05 11.12
N ALA A 116 20.46 -16.85 11.75
CA ALA A 116 19.14 -17.02 11.13
C ALA A 116 18.90 -16.12 9.91
N THR A 117 19.47 -14.90 9.86
CA THR A 117 19.36 -13.98 8.71
C THR A 117 20.18 -14.41 7.49
N ARG A 118 21.18 -15.30 7.67
CA ARG A 118 22.19 -15.64 6.64
C ARG A 118 21.58 -16.19 5.35
N GLY A 119 20.45 -16.89 5.44
CA GLY A 119 19.73 -17.38 4.26
C GLY A 119 19.24 -16.25 3.36
N LEU A 120 18.62 -15.24 3.97
CA LEU A 120 18.12 -14.05 3.28
C LEU A 120 19.27 -13.16 2.79
N GLU A 121 20.32 -12.95 3.59
CA GLU A 121 21.52 -12.18 3.18
C GLU A 121 22.23 -12.80 1.97
N SER A 122 22.27 -14.14 1.90
CA SER A 122 22.79 -14.88 0.74
C SER A 122 21.88 -14.74 -0.47
N ALA A 123 20.55 -14.87 -0.30
CA ALA A 123 19.59 -14.67 -1.37
C ALA A 123 19.66 -13.24 -1.96
N ILE A 124 19.77 -12.21 -1.11
CA ILE A 124 19.98 -10.83 -1.52
C ILE A 124 21.32 -10.68 -2.25
N GLY A 125 22.43 -11.22 -1.71
CA GLY A 125 23.74 -11.17 -2.38
C GLY A 125 23.71 -11.77 -3.79
N ASN A 126 23.16 -12.97 -3.92
CA ASN A 126 22.99 -13.65 -5.21
C ASN A 126 22.07 -12.86 -6.16
N ALA A 127 21.05 -12.18 -5.65
CA ALA A 127 20.19 -11.29 -6.44
C ALA A 127 20.98 -10.09 -7.00
N PHE A 128 21.82 -9.45 -6.19
CA PHE A 128 22.67 -8.34 -6.62
C PHE A 128 23.66 -8.75 -7.70
N ASP A 129 24.43 -9.84 -7.48
CA ASP A 129 25.40 -10.33 -8.47
C ASP A 129 24.71 -10.67 -9.80
N ARG A 130 23.57 -11.36 -9.77
CA ARG A 130 22.79 -11.68 -10.99
C ARG A 130 22.29 -10.42 -11.71
N LEU A 131 21.75 -9.42 -10.98
CA LEU A 131 21.32 -8.15 -11.59
C LEU A 131 22.50 -7.36 -12.17
N GLU A 132 23.68 -7.44 -11.56
CA GLU A 132 24.90 -6.84 -12.09
C GLU A 132 25.33 -7.50 -13.41
N ASP A 133 25.34 -8.84 -13.47
CA ASP A 133 25.68 -9.59 -14.68
C ASP A 133 24.75 -9.25 -15.85
N GLN A 134 23.44 -9.11 -15.61
CA GLN A 134 22.50 -8.69 -16.66
C GLN A 134 22.79 -7.27 -17.15
N MET A 135 23.09 -6.35 -16.23
CA MET A 135 23.47 -4.98 -16.57
C MET A 135 24.75 -4.90 -17.39
N ARG A 136 25.77 -5.71 -17.08
CA ARG A 136 27.02 -5.83 -17.84
C ARG A 136 26.85 -6.44 -19.23
N GLN A 137 25.78 -7.19 -19.47
CA GLN A 137 25.46 -7.75 -20.78
C GLN A 137 24.70 -6.75 -21.66
N MET A 138 23.85 -5.91 -21.06
CA MET A 138 23.11 -4.84 -21.78
C MET A 138 23.98 -3.60 -22.04
N ALA A 139 24.64 -3.07 -21.02
CA ALA A 139 25.59 -1.97 -21.16
C ALA A 139 26.93 -2.52 -21.66
N LYS A 140 27.49 -1.94 -22.74
CA LYS A 140 28.72 -2.43 -23.41
C LYS A 140 30.02 -2.12 -22.65
N GLY A 141 30.05 -2.46 -21.36
CA GLY A 141 31.22 -2.48 -20.49
C GLY A 141 31.60 -1.13 -19.89
N GLU A 142 31.10 -0.83 -18.69
CA GLU A 142 31.76 0.07 -17.74
C GLU A 142 31.95 -0.64 -16.40
N GLY A 143 33.18 -0.63 -15.88
CA GLY A 143 33.54 -1.39 -14.67
C GLY A 143 33.35 -0.62 -13.35
N MET A 144 33.06 0.68 -13.41
CA MET A 144 33.16 1.58 -12.25
C MET A 144 31.92 1.55 -11.35
N GLU A 145 30.72 1.41 -11.92
CA GLU A 145 29.47 1.27 -11.15
C GLU A 145 29.46 0.00 -10.28
N SER A 146 29.95 -1.12 -10.81
CA SER A 146 29.99 -2.42 -10.11
C SER A 146 30.66 -2.32 -8.73
N THR A 147 31.87 -1.72 -8.68
CA THR A 147 32.63 -1.59 -7.43
C THR A 147 31.92 -0.70 -6.41
N MET A 148 31.12 0.26 -6.86
CA MET A 148 30.32 1.13 -5.99
C MET A 148 29.16 0.35 -5.36
N TYR A 149 28.37 -0.35 -6.17
CA TYR A 149 27.21 -1.12 -5.66
C TYR A 149 27.60 -2.24 -4.69
N LYS A 150 28.74 -2.92 -4.91
CA LYS A 150 29.24 -3.92 -3.95
C LYS A 150 29.66 -3.30 -2.61
N HIS A 151 30.24 -2.10 -2.64
CA HIS A 151 30.56 -1.37 -1.41
C HIS A 151 29.30 -0.86 -0.69
N GLU A 152 28.29 -0.40 -1.42
CA GLU A 152 26.99 0.02 -0.86
C GLU A 152 26.25 -1.15 -0.20
N LEU A 153 26.21 -2.32 -0.84
CA LEU A 153 25.58 -3.52 -0.28
C LEU A 153 26.27 -3.98 1.00
N GLU A 154 27.61 -4.01 1.02
CA GLU A 154 28.35 -4.43 2.21
C GLU A 154 28.20 -3.42 3.36
N LYS A 155 28.11 -2.13 3.04
CA LYS A 155 27.77 -1.10 4.03
C LYS A 155 26.34 -1.24 4.57
N ALA A 156 25.38 -1.62 3.73
CA ALA A 156 24.00 -1.89 4.15
C ALA A 156 23.93 -3.12 5.07
N ARG A 157 24.66 -4.20 4.74
CA ARG A 157 24.82 -5.39 5.59
C ARG A 157 25.41 -5.05 6.96
N GLU A 158 26.49 -4.29 6.99
CA GLU A 158 27.14 -3.89 8.24
C GLU A 158 26.20 -3.05 9.12
N ASN A 159 25.42 -2.14 8.51
CA ASN A 159 24.40 -1.37 9.23
C ASN A 159 23.29 -2.26 9.81
N ASP A 160 22.70 -3.15 9.00
CA ASP A 160 21.63 -4.06 9.44
C ASP A 160 22.14 -4.98 10.58
N ARG A 161 23.32 -5.61 10.42
CA ARG A 161 23.93 -6.48 11.43
C ARG A 161 24.22 -5.72 12.73
N LYS A 162 24.75 -4.49 12.62
CA LYS A 162 25.00 -3.65 13.80
C LYS A 162 23.72 -3.31 14.58
N LYS A 163 22.60 -3.03 13.89
CA LYS A 163 21.31 -2.81 14.58
C LYS A 163 20.90 -4.05 15.38
N ILE A 164 21.13 -5.25 14.83
CA ILE A 164 20.84 -6.54 15.49
C ILE A 164 21.75 -6.70 16.72
N GLU A 165 23.06 -6.48 16.58
CA GLU A 165 24.04 -6.50 17.69
C GLU A 165 23.64 -5.52 18.83
N ASP A 166 23.26 -4.27 18.49
CA ASP A 166 22.78 -3.25 19.44
C ASP A 166 21.50 -3.69 20.20
N LEU A 167 20.62 -4.47 19.54
CA LEU A 167 19.40 -5.02 20.15
C LEU A 167 19.68 -6.23 21.04
N GLU A 168 20.55 -7.15 20.60
CA GLU A 168 21.01 -8.29 21.40
C GLU A 168 21.63 -7.84 22.72
N ASP A 169 22.57 -6.90 22.67
CA ASP A 169 23.20 -6.33 23.87
C ASP A 169 22.16 -5.67 24.78
N THR A 170 21.18 -4.96 24.19
CA THR A 170 20.11 -4.32 24.96
C THR A 170 19.25 -5.32 25.72
N ILE A 171 18.98 -6.52 25.17
CA ILE A 171 18.19 -7.55 25.84
C ILE A 171 19.04 -8.37 26.82
N ARG A 172 20.25 -8.75 26.42
CA ARG A 172 21.20 -9.55 27.22
C ARG A 172 21.54 -8.87 28.55
N ASN A 173 21.75 -7.56 28.53
CA ASN A 173 22.02 -6.77 29.74
C ASN A 173 20.86 -6.78 30.76
N LEU A 174 19.62 -7.05 30.33
CA LEU A 174 18.43 -7.09 31.20
C LEU A 174 18.08 -8.52 31.65
N GLN A 175 18.36 -9.53 30.81
CA GLN A 175 18.16 -10.95 31.12
C GLN A 175 19.07 -11.49 32.24
N GLY A 176 20.06 -10.73 32.70
CA GLY A 176 20.84 -11.04 33.91
C GLY A 176 20.00 -11.13 35.20
N SER A 177 18.76 -10.64 35.19
CA SER A 177 17.77 -10.88 36.24
C SER A 177 16.96 -12.14 35.93
N ILE A 178 17.18 -13.20 36.71
CA ILE A 178 16.66 -14.56 36.46
C ILE A 178 15.12 -14.55 36.24
N HIS A 179 14.69 -15.20 35.14
CA HIS A 179 13.29 -15.46 34.72
C HIS A 179 12.54 -14.43 33.84
N GLN A 180 13.17 -13.40 33.26
CA GLN A 180 12.47 -12.54 32.27
C GLN A 180 12.50 -13.13 30.84
N THR A 181 11.35 -13.11 30.15
CA THR A 181 11.26 -13.37 28.70
C THR A 181 11.89 -12.24 27.88
N PRO A 182 12.29 -12.48 26.60
CA PRO A 182 12.81 -11.41 25.73
C PRO A 182 11.85 -10.23 25.59
N ASN A 183 10.54 -10.49 25.53
CA ASN A 183 9.53 -9.44 25.43
C ASN A 183 9.40 -8.61 26.73
N GLU A 184 9.47 -9.23 27.90
CA GLU A 184 9.47 -8.50 29.18
C GLU A 184 10.72 -7.64 29.34
N ALA A 185 11.90 -8.20 29.02
CA ALA A 185 13.15 -7.46 28.99
C ALA A 185 13.06 -6.24 28.06
N LEU A 186 12.52 -6.41 26.84
CA LEU A 186 12.30 -5.33 25.89
C LEU A 186 11.36 -4.24 26.44
N GLN A 187 10.22 -4.62 27.04
CA GLN A 187 9.28 -3.68 27.63
C GLN A 187 9.87 -2.91 28.83
N ASN A 188 10.71 -3.56 29.63
CA ASN A 188 11.46 -2.92 30.72
C ASN A 188 12.51 -1.94 30.16
N SER A 189 13.24 -2.33 29.11
CA SER A 189 14.18 -1.49 28.37
C SER A 189 13.53 -0.21 27.83
N ILE A 190 12.35 -0.33 27.23
CA ILE A 190 11.58 0.80 26.72
C ILE A 190 11.21 1.76 27.86
N LYS A 191 10.67 1.25 28.97
CA LYS A 191 10.29 2.05 30.15
C LYS A 191 11.49 2.79 30.76
N GLU A 192 12.63 2.13 30.87
CA GLU A 192 13.85 2.75 31.42
C GLU A 192 14.36 3.88 30.52
N LYS A 193 14.47 3.65 29.20
CA LYS A 193 14.95 4.66 28.25
C LYS A 193 14.00 5.85 28.15
N LEU A 194 12.68 5.63 28.21
CA LEU A 194 11.70 6.71 28.30
C LEU A 194 11.84 7.53 29.58
N LYS A 195 12.17 6.91 30.72
CA LYS A 195 12.48 7.62 31.98
C LYS A 195 13.72 8.50 31.84
N ILE A 196 14.78 8.03 31.18
CA ILE A 196 16.00 8.81 30.91
C ILE A 196 15.70 10.02 30.01
N ILE A 197 14.91 9.84 28.95
CA ILE A 197 14.49 10.91 28.04
C ILE A 197 13.55 11.92 28.74
N GLY A 198 12.84 11.49 29.78
CA GLY A 198 11.97 12.33 30.62
C GLY A 198 12.72 13.23 31.62
N ASP A 199 13.97 12.91 31.97
CA ASP A 199 14.75 13.66 32.97
C ASP A 199 15.25 15.00 32.39
N SER A 200 14.83 16.13 32.97
CA SER A 200 15.22 17.47 32.53
C SER A 200 16.61 17.93 33.04
N SER A 201 17.37 17.07 33.71
CA SER A 201 18.67 17.41 34.30
C SER A 201 19.76 17.69 33.25
N PRO A 202 20.47 18.84 33.29
CA PRO A 202 21.44 19.23 32.25
C PRO A 202 22.59 18.24 32.00
N HIS A 203 22.98 17.46 33.00
CA HIS A 203 24.09 16.50 32.93
C HIS A 203 23.72 15.14 32.30
N VAL A 204 22.50 14.99 31.75
CA VAL A 204 21.97 13.71 31.25
C VAL A 204 21.87 13.69 29.71
N LEU A 205 22.19 14.78 29.01
CA LEU A 205 22.00 14.93 27.56
C LEU A 205 22.61 13.79 26.71
N GLU A 206 23.83 13.35 27.01
CA GLU A 206 24.47 12.23 26.31
C GLU A 206 23.68 10.92 26.51
N LYS A 207 23.28 10.63 27.74
CA LYS A 207 22.43 9.47 28.08
C LYS A 207 21.04 9.55 27.41
N GLN A 208 20.48 10.75 27.22
CA GLN A 208 19.23 10.93 26.48
C GLN A 208 19.39 10.60 24.99
N ILE A 209 20.50 11.01 24.38
CA ILE A 209 20.81 10.71 22.98
C ILE A 209 20.95 9.20 22.79
N ASP A 210 21.68 8.52 23.67
CA ASP A 210 21.87 7.06 23.57
C ASP A 210 20.60 6.28 23.92
N ALA A 211 19.82 6.74 24.90
CA ALA A 211 18.49 6.18 25.18
C ALA A 211 17.56 6.32 23.97
N ARG A 212 17.57 7.46 23.27
CA ARG A 212 16.78 7.69 22.05
C ARG A 212 17.25 6.82 20.88
N ARG A 213 18.56 6.67 20.67
CA ARG A 213 19.14 5.76 19.66
C ARG A 213 18.76 4.30 19.91
N SER A 214 18.91 3.84 21.16
CA SER A 214 18.58 2.46 21.51
C SER A 214 17.08 2.17 21.45
N LEU A 215 16.21 3.13 21.80
CA LEU A 215 14.77 3.03 21.50
C LEU A 215 14.49 2.96 19.99
N ALA A 216 15.30 3.63 19.15
CA ALA A 216 15.07 3.65 17.71
C ALA A 216 15.36 2.29 17.10
N VAL A 217 16.47 1.67 17.47
CA VAL A 217 16.81 0.28 17.11
C VAL A 217 15.72 -0.70 17.57
N ILE A 218 15.25 -0.58 18.82
CA ILE A 218 14.13 -1.38 19.35
C ILE A 218 12.88 -1.24 18.46
N ALA A 219 12.45 0.00 18.20
CA ALA A 219 11.21 0.26 17.46
C ALA A 219 11.31 -0.16 15.98
N GLU A 220 12.47 0.03 15.36
CA GLU A 220 12.73 -0.36 13.97
C GLU A 220 12.70 -1.88 13.80
N LEU A 221 13.48 -2.62 14.58
CA LEU A 221 13.65 -4.07 14.41
C LEU A 221 12.46 -4.90 14.93
N THR A 222 11.83 -4.48 16.03
CA THR A 222 10.75 -5.27 16.67
C THR A 222 9.35 -4.87 16.24
N GLY A 223 9.19 -3.79 15.47
CA GLY A 223 7.89 -3.24 15.06
C GLY A 223 6.99 -2.75 16.20
N LYS A 224 7.51 -2.72 17.44
CA LYS A 224 6.76 -2.31 18.63
C LYS A 224 6.78 -0.78 18.75
N SER A 225 5.57 -0.23 18.83
CA SER A 225 5.38 1.20 19.06
C SER A 225 5.71 1.55 20.51
N LEU A 226 6.02 2.82 20.77
CA LEU A 226 6.11 3.32 22.14
C LEU A 226 4.75 3.11 22.86
N PRO A 227 4.72 2.93 24.19
CA PRO A 227 3.48 2.79 24.94
C PRO A 227 2.52 3.95 24.64
N ALA A 228 1.22 3.69 24.45
CA ALA A 228 0.24 4.70 24.03
C ALA A 228 0.16 5.93 24.95
N SER A 229 0.54 5.78 26.21
CA SER A 229 0.67 6.87 27.20
C SER A 229 1.85 7.82 26.97
N THR A 230 2.78 7.47 26.08
CA THR A 230 3.96 8.27 25.74
C THR A 230 3.55 9.44 24.87
N MET A 231 3.71 10.66 25.39
CA MET A 231 3.47 11.87 24.61
C MET A 231 4.55 12.02 23.53
N LEU A 232 4.13 11.94 22.27
CA LEU A 232 5.01 12.20 21.13
C LEU A 232 5.20 13.71 21.01
N ASP A 233 6.23 14.24 21.65
CA ASP A 233 6.65 15.64 21.56
C ASP A 233 7.84 15.81 20.60
N ARG A 234 8.48 16.99 20.63
CA ARG A 234 9.67 17.30 19.79
C ARG A 234 10.90 16.40 20.07
N LYS A 235 10.90 15.60 21.14
CA LYS A 235 11.95 14.59 21.40
C LYS A 235 11.77 13.34 20.53
N PHE A 236 10.54 13.08 20.06
CA PHE A 236 10.19 11.89 19.28
C PHE A 236 9.79 12.18 17.83
N VAL A 237 9.32 13.40 17.55
CA VAL A 237 8.72 13.78 16.26
C VAL A 237 9.22 15.15 15.79
N THR A 238 9.70 15.22 14.55
CA THR A 238 9.91 16.46 13.80
C THR A 238 8.75 16.66 12.82
N ILE A 239 8.17 17.86 12.75
CA ILE A 239 7.01 18.17 11.91
C ILE A 239 7.45 19.04 10.74
N GLY A 240 7.06 18.67 9.52
CA GLY A 240 7.29 19.48 8.32
C GLY A 240 6.56 20.82 8.36
N ASN A 241 7.08 21.80 7.64
CA ASN A 241 6.55 23.17 7.59
C ASN A 241 5.34 23.35 6.65
N GLN A 242 4.99 22.36 5.84
CA GLN A 242 3.90 22.41 4.86
C GLN A 242 2.95 21.23 5.03
N ALA A 243 1.65 21.52 5.01
CA ALA A 243 0.61 20.50 5.01
C ALA A 243 0.46 19.89 3.61
N ILE A 244 0.56 18.56 3.51
CA ILE A 244 0.29 17.79 2.27
C ILE A 244 -1.20 17.60 2.00
N SER A 245 -2.06 17.83 3.01
CA SER A 245 -3.51 17.77 2.87
C SER A 245 -4.16 18.69 3.90
N GLN A 246 -5.11 19.52 3.47
CA GLN A 246 -5.89 20.39 4.35
C GLN A 246 -7.35 19.93 4.43
N GLY A 247 -7.85 19.70 5.63
CA GLY A 247 -9.21 19.22 5.90
C GLY A 247 -10.07 20.25 6.65
N SER A 248 -11.33 19.90 6.94
CA SER A 248 -12.19 20.74 7.79
C SER A 248 -11.77 20.73 9.26
N SER A 249 -11.36 19.56 9.75
CA SER A 249 -11.16 19.28 11.18
C SER A 249 -9.69 19.06 11.55
N TYR A 250 -8.85 18.76 10.56
CA TYR A 250 -7.43 18.47 10.72
C TYR A 250 -6.65 18.84 9.45
N ASP A 251 -5.35 19.03 9.60
CA ASP A 251 -4.38 19.14 8.50
C ASP A 251 -3.36 18.01 8.62
N VAL A 252 -2.86 17.50 7.50
CA VAL A 252 -1.87 16.41 7.46
C VAL A 252 -0.54 16.95 6.98
N PHE A 253 0.50 16.71 7.76
CA PHE A 253 1.89 17.05 7.48
C PHE A 253 2.71 15.76 7.30
N VAL A 254 3.82 15.85 6.57
CA VAL A 254 4.88 14.84 6.64
C VAL A 254 5.86 15.29 7.72
N GLY A 255 6.39 14.33 8.48
CA GLY A 255 7.44 14.55 9.45
C GLY A 255 8.41 13.38 9.51
N GLU A 256 9.28 13.42 10.51
CA GLU A 256 10.28 12.39 10.78
C GLU A 256 10.11 11.88 12.21
N TYR A 257 10.05 10.56 12.37
CA TYR A 257 10.04 9.91 13.67
C TYR A 257 11.46 9.77 14.20
N PHE A 258 11.62 9.50 15.49
CA PHE A 258 12.95 9.36 16.09
C PHE A 258 13.77 8.16 15.57
N THR A 259 13.15 7.25 14.83
CA THR A 259 13.75 6.17 14.03
C THR A 259 14.30 6.62 12.66
N GLY A 260 14.12 7.89 12.28
CA GLY A 260 14.42 8.39 10.93
C GLY A 260 13.32 8.06 9.89
N GLU A 261 12.22 7.41 10.31
CA GLU A 261 11.12 7.08 9.40
C GLU A 261 10.26 8.31 9.05
N LYS A 262 9.87 8.41 7.77
CA LYS A 262 8.85 9.36 7.31
C LYS A 262 7.49 8.99 7.94
N ILE A 263 6.85 9.95 8.60
CA ILE A 263 5.55 9.78 9.28
C ILE A 263 4.52 10.78 8.80
N ALA A 264 3.26 10.35 8.79
CA ALA A 264 2.10 11.21 8.61
C ALA A 264 1.66 11.76 9.96
N ILE A 265 1.50 13.09 10.03
CA ILE A 265 1.19 13.83 11.25
C ILE A 265 -0.13 14.57 11.03
N LYS A 266 -1.20 14.06 11.64
CA LYS A 266 -2.57 14.57 11.49
C LYS A 266 -2.88 15.53 12.64
N VAL A 267 -2.68 16.82 12.40
CA VAL A 267 -2.83 17.90 13.38
C VAL A 267 -4.29 18.33 13.45
N LEU A 268 -4.90 18.22 14.63
CA LEU A 268 -6.28 18.65 14.85
C LEU A 268 -6.33 20.18 14.87
N ARG A 269 -7.33 20.77 14.19
CA ARG A 269 -7.49 22.24 14.11
C ARG A 269 -8.03 22.88 15.37
N HIS A 270 -8.64 22.08 16.25
CA HIS A 270 -9.09 22.57 17.56
C HIS A 270 -7.90 22.90 18.46
N ARG A 271 -8.03 23.99 19.21
CA ARG A 271 -6.98 24.55 20.08
C ARG A 271 -7.49 24.71 21.48
N VAL A 272 -6.62 24.43 22.43
CA VAL A 272 -6.90 24.45 23.87
C VAL A 272 -5.68 24.97 24.63
N ASP A 273 -5.83 25.30 25.91
CA ASP A 273 -4.71 25.60 26.80
C ASP A 273 -3.84 24.33 27.06
N GLU A 274 -2.66 24.52 27.66
CA GLU A 274 -1.70 23.43 27.91
C GLU A 274 -2.25 22.32 28.83
N GLU A 275 -3.00 22.68 29.87
CA GLU A 275 -3.55 21.73 30.83
C GLU A 275 -4.63 20.87 30.18
N THR A 276 -5.54 21.52 29.44
CA THR A 276 -6.54 20.84 28.63
C THR A 276 -5.90 19.99 27.53
N ALA A 277 -4.81 20.43 26.88
CA ALA A 277 -4.09 19.60 25.92
C ALA A 277 -3.52 18.34 26.56
N LYS A 278 -2.86 18.45 27.72
CA LYS A 278 -2.31 17.32 28.49
C LYS A 278 -3.38 16.34 28.97
N ARG A 279 -4.49 16.86 29.53
CA ARG A 279 -5.67 16.08 29.94
C ARG A 279 -6.33 15.37 28.75
N THR A 280 -6.48 16.06 27.63
CA THR A 280 -7.07 15.50 26.40
C THR A 280 -6.16 14.43 25.82
N HIS A 281 -4.84 14.65 25.76
CA HIS A 281 -3.85 13.64 25.37
C HIS A 281 -4.00 12.36 26.21
N GLN A 282 -4.06 12.47 27.55
CA GLN A 282 -4.24 11.29 28.41
C GLN A 282 -5.55 10.53 28.15
N ARG A 283 -6.64 11.25 27.83
CA ARG A 283 -7.92 10.62 27.46
C ARG A 283 -7.83 9.93 26.10
N PHE A 284 -7.24 10.59 25.10
CA PHE A 284 -7.05 10.02 23.76
C PHE A 284 -6.11 8.82 23.77
N ALA A 285 -5.00 8.87 24.51
CA ALA A 285 -4.06 7.76 24.67
C ALA A 285 -4.77 6.47 25.14
N ARG A 286 -5.64 6.56 26.15
CA ARG A 286 -6.47 5.44 26.62
C ARG A 286 -7.47 4.96 25.56
N LEU A 287 -8.16 5.89 24.90
CA LEU A 287 -9.14 5.56 23.85
C LEU A 287 -8.49 4.95 22.59
N THR A 288 -7.20 5.19 22.37
CA THR A 288 -6.42 4.69 21.23
C THR A 288 -5.51 3.52 21.58
N GLU A 289 -5.58 2.99 22.81
CA GLU A 289 -4.70 1.92 23.27
C GLU A 289 -4.90 0.64 22.45
N ASN A 290 -6.17 0.24 22.22
CA ASN A 290 -6.52 -0.86 21.31
C ASN A 290 -6.00 -0.63 19.87
N TRP A 291 -6.07 0.59 19.35
CA TRP A 291 -5.52 0.91 18.02
C TRP A 291 -4.00 0.81 18.01
N SER A 292 -3.31 1.24 19.07
CA SER A 292 -1.87 1.07 19.23
C SER A 292 -1.43 -0.39 19.35
N ALA A 293 -2.35 -1.31 19.69
CA ALA A 293 -2.12 -2.75 19.79
C ALA A 293 -2.37 -3.52 18.47
N LEU A 294 -3.29 -3.08 17.60
CA LEU A 294 -3.59 -3.75 16.33
C LEU A 294 -2.33 -3.98 15.46
N ARG A 295 -2.03 -5.23 15.08
CA ARG A 295 -0.94 -5.57 14.15
C ARG A 295 -1.41 -6.55 13.08
N HIS A 296 -1.70 -6.02 11.88
CA HIS A 296 -2.12 -6.81 10.73
C HIS A 296 -1.81 -6.07 9.42
N ASP A 297 -1.40 -6.80 8.37
CA ASP A 297 -0.97 -6.28 7.06
C ASP A 297 -1.95 -5.31 6.37
N CYS A 298 -3.24 -5.37 6.72
CA CYS A 298 -4.31 -4.55 6.15
C CYS A 298 -4.75 -3.40 7.09
N ILE A 299 -3.97 -3.09 8.12
CA ILE A 299 -4.24 -2.06 9.13
C ILE A 299 -3.01 -1.16 9.27
N LEU A 300 -3.19 0.15 9.13
CA LEU A 300 -2.12 1.13 9.30
C LEU A 300 -1.69 1.20 10.78
N PRO A 301 -0.40 0.97 11.10
CA PRO A 301 0.11 1.11 12.45
C PRO A 301 -0.10 2.53 13.02
N PHE A 302 -0.32 2.60 14.33
CA PHE A 302 -0.46 3.85 15.07
C PHE A 302 0.67 4.02 16.06
N TYR A 303 1.41 5.12 15.93
CA TYR A 303 2.60 5.38 16.75
C TYR A 303 2.26 6.15 18.04
N GLY A 304 1.13 6.88 18.08
CA GLY A 304 0.66 7.55 19.27
C GLY A 304 0.09 8.95 19.04
N VAL A 305 -0.17 9.64 20.16
CA VAL A 305 -0.70 11.00 20.20
C VAL A 305 0.41 11.97 20.60
N GLY A 306 0.46 13.13 19.96
CA GLY A 306 1.37 14.21 20.29
C GLY A 306 0.65 15.50 20.65
N VAL A 307 1.38 16.42 21.27
CA VAL A 307 0.93 17.78 21.59
C VAL A 307 1.98 18.78 21.09
N MET A 308 1.53 19.83 20.39
CA MET A 308 2.38 20.94 19.95
C MET A 308 1.81 22.28 20.41
N GLN A 309 2.67 23.26 20.63
CA GLN A 309 2.26 24.66 20.74
C GLN A 309 1.73 25.16 19.39
N SER A 310 0.66 25.94 19.40
CA SER A 310 0.04 26.53 18.22
C SER A 310 1.02 27.45 17.49
N PRO A 311 1.21 27.34 16.16
CA PRO A 311 2.12 28.21 15.42
C PRO A 311 1.65 29.67 15.32
N VAL A 312 0.41 29.97 15.77
CA VAL A 312 -0.16 31.33 15.72
C VAL A 312 -0.61 31.84 17.10
N SER A 313 -0.36 31.09 18.18
CA SER A 313 -0.61 31.55 19.55
C SER A 313 0.35 30.89 20.55
N PRO A 314 1.06 31.67 21.38
CA PRO A 314 2.01 31.13 22.35
C PRO A 314 1.32 30.44 23.55
N THR A 315 0.02 30.65 23.76
CA THR A 315 -0.74 30.09 24.90
C THR A 315 -1.65 28.92 24.52
N GLU A 316 -1.83 28.66 23.22
CA GLU A 316 -2.66 27.57 22.71
C GLU A 316 -1.82 26.38 22.27
N TYR A 317 -2.41 25.19 22.36
CA TYR A 317 -1.83 23.92 21.98
C TYR A 317 -2.79 23.13 21.08
N GLN A 318 -2.22 22.27 20.24
CA GLN A 318 -2.93 21.39 19.31
C GLN A 318 -2.50 19.94 19.54
N LEU A 319 -3.46 19.03 19.55
CA LEU A 319 -3.20 17.59 19.50
C LEU A 319 -2.92 17.15 18.07
N TYR A 320 -2.11 16.11 17.92
CA TYR A 320 -1.88 15.45 16.64
C TYR A 320 -1.76 13.94 16.79
N LEU A 321 -2.06 13.22 15.71
CA LEU A 321 -1.96 11.77 15.61
C LEU A 321 -0.80 11.40 14.69
N VAL A 322 -0.04 10.35 15.04
CA VAL A 322 1.15 9.91 14.31
C VAL A 322 0.99 8.48 13.80
N SER A 323 1.30 8.28 12.52
CA SER A 323 1.32 6.97 11.85
C SER A 323 2.40 6.95 10.75
N PRO A 324 2.76 5.79 10.18
CA PRO A 324 3.65 5.74 9.01
C PRO A 324 3.15 6.61 7.85
N TYR A 325 4.06 7.23 7.09
CA TYR A 325 3.71 7.94 5.87
C TYR A 325 3.64 6.97 4.69
N LEU A 326 2.47 6.86 4.05
CA LEU A 326 2.31 6.12 2.79
C LEU A 326 2.21 7.10 1.62
N GLN A 327 3.20 7.06 0.73
CA GLN A 327 3.36 8.00 -0.38
C GLN A 327 2.25 7.93 -1.44
N ASN A 328 1.59 6.78 -1.57
CA ASN A 328 0.44 6.58 -2.46
C ASN A 328 -0.86 7.19 -1.91
N GLN A 329 -0.85 7.70 -0.66
CA GLN A 329 -1.97 8.39 0.01
C GLN A 329 -3.25 7.54 0.07
N ASP A 330 -4.42 8.20 0.17
CA ASP A 330 -5.71 7.55 0.18
C ASP A 330 -6.08 6.94 -1.18
N VAL A 331 -6.89 5.87 -1.17
CA VAL A 331 -7.19 5.09 -2.38
C VAL A 331 -7.99 5.90 -3.41
N LYS A 332 -8.75 6.93 -3.01
CA LYS A 332 -9.42 7.84 -3.96
C LYS A 332 -8.39 8.66 -4.75
N ARG A 333 -7.39 9.24 -4.06
CA ARG A 333 -6.28 9.95 -4.71
C ARG A 333 -5.44 8.99 -5.56
N TYR A 334 -5.18 7.79 -5.06
CA TYR A 334 -4.40 6.77 -5.78
C TYR A 334 -5.07 6.38 -7.12
N ILE A 335 -6.36 6.04 -7.12
CA ILE A 335 -7.09 5.68 -8.35
C ILE A 335 -7.13 6.87 -9.33
N LYS A 336 -7.32 8.09 -8.82
CA LYS A 336 -7.30 9.33 -9.64
C LYS A 336 -5.91 9.62 -10.23
N MET A 337 -4.83 9.29 -9.52
CA MET A 337 -3.44 9.43 -9.96
C MET A 337 -3.04 8.34 -10.98
N TYR A 338 -3.53 7.12 -10.78
CA TYR A 338 -3.21 5.94 -11.57
C TYR A 338 -4.48 5.32 -12.18
N PRO A 339 -5.12 5.96 -13.17
CA PRO A 339 -6.42 5.52 -13.71
C PRO A 339 -6.37 4.13 -14.36
N LYS A 340 -5.18 3.66 -14.78
CA LYS A 340 -4.94 2.32 -15.35
C LYS A 340 -4.82 1.18 -14.31
N VAL A 341 -5.10 1.43 -13.02
CA VAL A 341 -5.10 0.37 -11.99
C VAL A 341 -6.11 -0.73 -12.35
N ALA A 342 -5.59 -1.94 -12.58
CA ALA A 342 -6.35 -3.09 -13.09
C ALA A 342 -7.51 -3.51 -12.18
N ALA A 343 -8.58 -4.05 -12.78
CA ALA A 343 -9.77 -4.52 -12.08
C ALA A 343 -9.45 -5.49 -10.92
N HIS A 344 -8.56 -6.47 -11.15
CA HIS A 344 -8.07 -7.40 -10.13
C HIS A 344 -7.39 -6.69 -8.94
N ALA A 345 -6.62 -5.62 -9.18
CA ALA A 345 -5.99 -4.87 -8.09
C ALA A 345 -7.03 -4.10 -7.26
N ARG A 346 -8.09 -3.55 -7.89
CA ARG A 346 -9.22 -2.92 -7.18
C ARG A 346 -9.99 -3.93 -6.32
N LEU A 347 -10.20 -5.14 -6.83
CA LEU A 347 -10.76 -6.26 -6.05
C LEU A 347 -9.85 -6.64 -4.87
N GLN A 348 -8.53 -6.73 -5.09
CA GLN A 348 -7.58 -7.02 -4.02
C GLN A 348 -7.61 -5.95 -2.92
N MET A 349 -7.72 -4.66 -3.27
CA MET A 349 -7.90 -3.58 -2.29
C MET A 349 -9.18 -3.75 -1.46
N ALA A 350 -10.32 -4.07 -2.10
CA ALA A 350 -11.57 -4.34 -1.39
C ALA A 350 -11.46 -5.56 -0.45
N LEU A 351 -10.76 -6.62 -0.88
CA LEU A 351 -10.46 -7.79 -0.04
C LEU A 351 -9.53 -7.46 1.13
N ASP A 352 -8.53 -6.60 0.92
CA ASP A 352 -7.62 -6.15 1.99
C ASP A 352 -8.40 -5.42 3.10
N ILE A 353 -9.31 -4.51 2.73
CA ILE A 353 -10.18 -3.83 3.70
C ILE A 353 -11.07 -4.85 4.44
N ALA A 354 -11.62 -5.86 3.74
CA ALA A 354 -12.42 -6.91 4.38
C ALA A 354 -11.60 -7.69 5.43
N ARG A 355 -10.37 -8.08 5.09
CA ARG A 355 -9.43 -8.75 6.02
C ARG A 355 -9.00 -7.86 7.19
N GLY A 356 -8.88 -6.55 6.95
CA GLY A 356 -8.64 -5.58 8.02
C GLY A 356 -9.79 -5.54 9.02
N LEU A 357 -11.03 -5.55 8.54
CA LEU A 357 -12.21 -5.63 9.41
C LEU A 357 -12.36 -6.99 10.11
N GLU A 358 -12.05 -8.10 9.43
CA GLU A 358 -12.04 -9.46 9.99
C GLU A 358 -11.18 -9.49 11.26
N TYR A 359 -9.89 -9.12 11.14
CA TYR A 359 -8.97 -9.03 12.28
C TYR A 359 -9.44 -8.06 13.38
N MET A 360 -10.05 -6.92 13.02
CA MET A 360 -10.58 -5.98 14.01
C MET A 360 -11.79 -6.52 14.77
N HIS A 361 -12.72 -7.21 14.10
CA HIS A 361 -13.98 -7.68 14.67
C HIS A 361 -13.82 -8.97 15.47
N GLU A 362 -12.83 -9.81 15.10
CA GLU A 362 -12.52 -11.09 15.74
C GLU A 362 -11.48 -11.00 16.87
N GLY A 363 -10.95 -9.80 17.17
CA GLY A 363 -9.70 -9.60 17.92
C GLY A 363 -9.63 -10.19 19.34
N ASP A 364 -9.20 -11.45 19.44
CA ASP A 364 -8.72 -12.11 20.66
C ASP A 364 -7.46 -11.41 21.23
N ASP A 365 -6.62 -10.83 20.35
CA ASP A 365 -5.38 -10.10 20.71
C ASP A 365 -5.61 -8.71 21.35
N LEU A 366 -6.87 -8.25 21.45
CA LEU A 366 -7.21 -6.95 22.02
C LEU A 366 -7.25 -6.99 23.55
N LEU A 367 -7.03 -5.84 24.22
CA LEU A 367 -6.87 -5.75 25.68
C LEU A 367 -8.05 -6.28 26.52
N GLU A 368 -9.22 -6.51 25.91
CA GLU A 368 -10.39 -7.10 26.56
C GLU A 368 -10.92 -8.38 25.87
N GLY A 369 -10.23 -8.91 24.84
CA GLY A 369 -10.74 -10.02 24.02
C GLY A 369 -12.06 -9.68 23.30
N LYS A 370 -12.24 -8.41 22.92
CA LYS A 370 -13.44 -7.88 22.28
C LYS A 370 -13.04 -7.13 21.02
N GLY A 371 -13.62 -7.50 19.89
CA GLY A 371 -13.42 -6.82 18.62
C GLY A 371 -13.72 -5.32 18.67
N MET A 372 -13.03 -4.53 17.84
CA MET A 372 -13.14 -3.09 17.75
C MET A 372 -13.88 -2.64 16.49
N VAL A 373 -14.87 -1.76 16.66
CA VAL A 373 -15.59 -1.12 15.55
C VAL A 373 -14.74 0.02 14.97
N HIS A 374 -14.55 0.08 13.66
CA HIS A 374 -13.81 1.15 12.98
C HIS A 374 -14.59 2.49 12.99
N SER A 375 -15.92 2.45 12.88
CA SER A 375 -16.90 3.54 13.04
C SER A 375 -16.91 4.64 11.96
N ALA A 376 -15.85 4.76 11.16
CA ALA A 376 -15.73 5.80 10.14
C ALA A 376 -15.04 5.31 8.86
N LEU A 377 -15.26 4.06 8.46
CA LEU A 377 -14.64 3.51 7.25
C LEU A 377 -15.21 4.23 6.01
N ASN A 378 -14.33 4.74 5.17
CA ASN A 378 -14.66 5.39 3.90
C ASN A 378 -13.40 5.45 3.02
N ILE A 379 -13.54 5.84 1.75
CA ILE A 379 -12.46 5.81 0.78
C ILE A 379 -11.26 6.73 1.12
N TYR A 380 -11.46 7.81 1.88
CA TYR A 380 -10.37 8.69 2.34
C TYR A 380 -9.65 8.17 3.59
N ASN A 381 -10.23 7.16 4.24
CA ASN A 381 -9.68 6.45 5.39
C ASN A 381 -9.04 5.10 4.99
N VAL A 382 -8.90 4.80 3.70
CA VAL A 382 -8.12 3.65 3.22
C VAL A 382 -6.90 4.19 2.50
N LEU A 383 -5.70 3.84 2.96
CA LEU A 383 -4.43 4.21 2.31
C LEU A 383 -3.91 3.06 1.45
N VAL A 384 -3.02 3.38 0.53
CA VAL A 384 -2.38 2.41 -0.38
C VAL A 384 -0.89 2.30 -0.06
N LYS A 385 -0.38 1.07 0.07
CA LYS A 385 1.04 0.76 0.32
C LYS A 385 1.89 0.89 -0.95
N ASP A 386 3.20 0.70 -0.86
CA ASP A 386 4.11 0.79 -2.00
C ASP A 386 3.88 -0.32 -3.03
N SER A 387 3.49 -1.51 -2.54
CA SER A 387 2.99 -2.68 -3.28
C SER A 387 1.65 -2.46 -3.98
N GLY A 388 0.95 -1.34 -3.74
CA GLY A 388 -0.40 -1.12 -4.26
C GLY A 388 -1.51 -1.87 -3.50
N ARG A 389 -1.18 -2.56 -2.41
CA ARG A 389 -2.15 -3.17 -1.46
C ARG A 389 -2.80 -2.09 -0.59
N ALA A 390 -4.00 -2.34 -0.07
CA ALA A 390 -4.72 -1.38 0.76
C ALA A 390 -4.56 -1.62 2.26
N VAL A 391 -4.62 -0.55 3.06
CA VAL A 391 -4.67 -0.61 4.53
C VAL A 391 -5.75 0.33 5.08
N ILE A 392 -6.46 -0.12 6.11
CA ILE A 392 -7.39 0.70 6.88
C ILE A 392 -6.61 1.73 7.70
N SER A 393 -7.10 2.96 7.74
CA SER A 393 -6.54 4.09 8.48
C SER A 393 -7.67 4.99 9.01
N GLY A 394 -7.33 6.05 9.74
CA GLY A 394 -8.35 7.03 10.17
C GLY A 394 -9.35 6.49 11.20
N PHE A 395 -8.95 5.42 11.90
CA PHE A 395 -9.47 4.97 13.19
C PHE A 395 -9.65 6.15 14.12
N GLY A 396 -10.69 6.09 14.95
CA GLY A 396 -11.01 7.22 15.81
C GLY A 396 -11.26 8.47 14.98
N HIS A 397 -12.38 8.51 14.25
CA HIS A 397 -13.10 9.77 14.15
C HIS A 397 -13.58 10.13 15.56
N ALA A 398 -12.64 10.67 16.33
CA ALA A 398 -12.92 11.60 17.37
C ALA A 398 -13.52 12.85 16.71
N LYS A 399 -14.81 12.74 16.36
CA LYS A 399 -15.75 13.69 16.94
C LYS A 399 -15.35 13.78 18.43
N GLY A 400 -14.97 14.96 18.89
CA GLY A 400 -14.49 15.12 20.27
C GLY A 400 -15.49 14.54 21.26
N PRO A 401 -15.08 14.21 22.50
CA PRO A 401 -15.95 13.50 23.44
C PRO A 401 -17.29 14.19 23.73
N GLU A 402 -17.42 15.45 23.35
CA GLU A 402 -18.61 16.30 23.30
C GLU A 402 -19.55 16.15 22.07
N ILE A 403 -19.26 15.32 21.05
CA ILE A 403 -20.09 15.20 19.82
C ILE A 403 -20.32 13.73 19.40
N LEU A 404 -20.98 12.93 20.22
CA LEU A 404 -21.64 11.71 19.75
C LEU A 404 -23.13 11.78 20.07
N ASP A 405 -23.94 12.12 19.06
CA ASP A 405 -25.36 11.72 19.01
C ASP A 405 -25.47 10.20 19.19
N ASP A 406 -26.61 9.70 19.70
CA ASP A 406 -26.89 8.34 20.17
C ASP A 406 -26.83 7.19 19.12
N ALA A 407 -26.03 7.33 18.07
CA ALA A 407 -25.81 6.31 17.06
C ALA A 407 -24.97 5.14 17.62
N VAL A 408 -25.63 4.01 17.89
CA VAL A 408 -24.96 2.77 18.32
C VAL A 408 -24.01 2.27 17.23
N LEU A 409 -22.70 2.34 17.53
CA LEU A 409 -21.65 1.80 16.67
C LEU A 409 -21.64 0.26 16.76
N THR A 410 -21.61 -0.41 15.62
CA THR A 410 -21.70 -1.89 15.53
C THR A 410 -20.77 -2.43 14.46
N PHE A 411 -20.34 -3.69 14.56
CA PHE A 411 -19.58 -4.37 13.49
C PHE A 411 -20.33 -4.31 12.15
N GLY A 412 -21.66 -4.52 12.16
CA GLY A 412 -22.51 -4.36 10.97
C GLY A 412 -22.47 -2.96 10.34
N SER A 413 -22.17 -1.89 11.11
CA SER A 413 -21.97 -0.54 10.55
C SER A 413 -20.66 -0.40 9.76
N ASP A 414 -19.60 -1.13 10.14
CA ASP A 414 -18.38 -1.20 9.34
C ASP A 414 -18.60 -2.04 8.07
N ILE A 415 -19.37 -3.13 8.14
CA ILE A 415 -19.71 -3.98 6.97
C ILE A 415 -20.49 -3.20 5.91
N TRP A 416 -21.46 -2.40 6.33
CA TRP A 416 -22.16 -1.45 5.44
C TRP A 416 -21.18 -0.47 4.78
N SER A 417 -20.26 0.07 5.58
CA SER A 417 -19.25 1.04 5.13
C SER A 417 -18.19 0.42 4.21
N TRP A 418 -17.85 -0.86 4.40
CA TRP A 418 -17.00 -1.64 3.52
C TRP A 418 -17.61 -1.79 2.14
N ALA A 419 -18.89 -2.15 2.04
CA ALA A 419 -19.55 -2.31 0.75
C ALA A 419 -19.69 -0.96 0.00
N MET A 420 -19.95 0.13 0.72
CA MET A 420 -19.93 1.49 0.12
C MET A 420 -18.54 1.88 -0.38
N THR A 421 -17.50 1.64 0.42
CA THR A 421 -16.10 1.96 0.07
C THR A 421 -15.62 1.09 -1.10
N SER A 422 -15.97 -0.20 -1.10
CA SER A 422 -15.62 -1.15 -2.14
C SER A 422 -16.32 -0.81 -3.46
N LEU A 423 -17.62 -0.47 -3.43
CA LEU A 423 -18.31 0.01 -4.63
C LEU A 423 -17.59 1.22 -5.26
N GLU A 424 -17.21 2.21 -4.45
CA GLU A 424 -16.49 3.39 -4.95
C GLU A 424 -15.08 3.04 -5.47
N ILE A 425 -14.37 2.09 -4.86
CA ILE A 425 -13.06 1.61 -5.35
C ILE A 425 -13.20 0.91 -6.70
N LEU A 426 -14.20 0.04 -6.87
CA LEU A 426 -14.40 -0.70 -8.11
C LEU A 426 -14.81 0.24 -9.25
N THR A 427 -15.77 1.13 -9.00
CA THR A 427 -16.38 2.00 -10.02
C THR A 427 -15.68 3.35 -10.22
N ASP A 428 -14.88 3.82 -9.27
CA ASP A 428 -14.46 5.23 -9.11
C ASP A 428 -15.63 6.25 -8.97
N GLU A 429 -16.84 5.76 -8.70
CA GLU A 429 -18.07 6.56 -8.62
C GLU A 429 -18.64 6.55 -7.19
N PRO A 430 -18.94 7.72 -6.58
CA PRO A 430 -19.50 7.74 -5.22
C PRO A 430 -20.83 6.97 -5.15
N PRO A 431 -21.11 6.18 -4.10
CA PRO A 431 -22.24 5.25 -4.07
C PRO A 431 -23.61 5.89 -4.35
N PHE A 432 -23.79 7.15 -3.97
CA PHE A 432 -25.01 7.95 -4.20
C PHE A 432 -24.83 9.09 -5.22
N GLY A 433 -23.75 9.06 -6.01
CA GLY A 433 -23.42 10.02 -7.08
C GLY A 433 -22.82 11.34 -6.59
N GLN A 434 -21.91 11.91 -7.39
CA GLN A 434 -21.08 13.10 -7.07
C GLN A 434 -21.88 14.34 -6.60
N LYS A 435 -23.15 14.48 -6.99
CA LYS A 435 -24.00 15.65 -6.66
C LYS A 435 -24.73 15.52 -5.32
N THR A 436 -24.63 14.38 -4.64
CA THR A 436 -25.39 14.11 -3.41
C THR A 436 -24.62 14.60 -2.17
N ARG A 437 -25.14 15.65 -1.53
CA ARG A 437 -24.56 16.21 -0.29
C ARG A 437 -24.70 15.24 0.89
N GLY A 438 -23.76 15.27 1.83
CA GLY A 438 -23.76 14.37 3.01
C GLY A 438 -25.06 14.36 3.82
N THR A 439 -25.72 15.50 4.01
CA THR A 439 -27.05 15.55 4.67
C THR A 439 -28.14 14.80 3.90
N LYS A 440 -28.09 14.82 2.57
CA LYS A 440 -28.98 14.04 1.71
C LYS A 440 -28.63 12.55 1.75
N ILE A 441 -27.35 12.18 1.86
CA ILE A 441 -26.91 10.80 2.07
C ILE A 441 -27.50 10.26 3.38
N ILE A 442 -27.39 11.01 4.49
CA ILE A 442 -27.98 10.64 5.79
C ILE A 442 -29.50 10.42 5.67
N GLN A 443 -30.22 11.33 5.00
CA GLN A 443 -31.65 11.18 4.73
C GLN A 443 -31.98 9.93 3.87
N MET A 444 -31.16 9.63 2.85
CA MET A 444 -31.32 8.46 2.00
C MET A 444 -31.10 7.16 2.79
N ILE A 445 -30.09 7.11 3.66
CA ILE A 445 -29.84 5.98 4.56
C ILE A 445 -31.02 5.80 5.53
N GLY A 446 -31.49 6.89 6.16
CA GLY A 446 -32.64 6.86 7.07
C GLY A 446 -33.96 6.43 6.42
N THR A 447 -34.08 6.61 5.10
CA THR A 447 -35.21 6.11 4.28
C THR A 447 -34.94 4.74 3.64
N ASN A 448 -33.86 4.06 4.04
CA ASN A 448 -33.42 2.75 3.52
C ASN A 448 -33.16 2.74 2.00
N LYS A 449 -32.83 3.89 1.39
CA LYS A 449 -32.39 3.95 0.00
C LYS A 449 -30.93 3.51 -0.11
N ARG A 450 -30.67 2.63 -1.08
CA ARG A 450 -29.37 2.05 -1.42
C ARG A 450 -28.83 2.62 -2.75
N PRO A 451 -27.54 2.41 -3.07
CA PRO A 451 -27.02 2.59 -4.42
C PRO A 451 -27.82 1.79 -5.45
N GLU A 452 -27.95 2.32 -6.67
CA GLU A 452 -28.66 1.68 -7.77
C GLU A 452 -27.64 1.15 -8.77
N ARG A 453 -27.62 -0.16 -9.08
CA ARG A 453 -26.63 -0.79 -9.98
C ARG A 453 -26.50 -0.09 -11.34
N ALA A 454 -27.64 0.34 -11.89
CA ALA A 454 -27.70 1.09 -13.15
C ALA A 454 -26.98 2.46 -13.12
N SER A 455 -26.69 3.00 -11.93
CA SER A 455 -25.88 4.22 -11.76
C SER A 455 -24.37 3.96 -11.66
N HIS A 456 -23.95 2.69 -11.71
CA HIS A 456 -22.59 2.21 -11.39
C HIS A 456 -22.05 1.29 -12.50
N THR A 457 -22.22 1.69 -13.76
CA THR A 457 -22.06 0.82 -14.95
C THR A 457 -20.71 0.12 -15.07
N LYS A 458 -19.62 0.67 -14.51
CA LYS A 458 -18.30 0.01 -14.47
C LYS A 458 -18.28 -1.29 -13.67
N ILE A 459 -19.30 -1.57 -12.85
CA ILE A 459 -19.41 -2.87 -12.15
C ILE A 459 -19.53 -4.03 -13.14
N GLU A 460 -20.05 -3.79 -14.35
CA GLU A 460 -20.17 -4.80 -15.40
C GLU A 460 -18.85 -5.09 -16.14
N GLU A 461 -17.75 -4.38 -15.81
CA GLU A 461 -16.40 -4.69 -16.29
C GLU A 461 -15.77 -5.89 -15.54
N TYR A 462 -16.44 -6.40 -14.50
CA TYR A 462 -15.98 -7.49 -13.64
C TYR A 462 -16.68 -8.81 -13.99
N GLU A 463 -15.92 -9.89 -14.16
CA GLU A 463 -16.47 -11.22 -14.56
C GLU A 463 -17.53 -11.78 -13.58
N ASN A 464 -17.41 -11.43 -12.30
CA ASN A 464 -18.32 -11.85 -11.22
C ASN A 464 -19.20 -10.67 -10.72
N SER A 465 -19.71 -9.82 -11.62
CA SER A 465 -20.42 -8.58 -11.26
C SER A 465 -21.71 -8.83 -10.46
N ASP A 466 -22.42 -9.92 -10.73
CA ASP A 466 -23.63 -10.34 -10.03
C ASP A 466 -23.34 -10.76 -8.58
N GLU A 467 -22.31 -11.59 -8.37
CA GLU A 467 -21.89 -12.06 -7.04
C GLU A 467 -21.38 -10.91 -6.16
N ILE A 468 -20.60 -9.99 -6.76
CA ILE A 468 -20.13 -8.78 -6.09
C ILE A 468 -21.32 -7.92 -5.66
N TRP A 469 -22.26 -7.66 -6.57
CA TRP A 469 -23.42 -6.81 -6.26
C TRP A 469 -24.33 -7.47 -5.21
N GLN A 470 -24.57 -8.78 -5.30
CA GLN A 470 -25.40 -9.50 -4.34
C GLN A 470 -24.80 -9.45 -2.92
N LEU A 471 -23.47 -9.54 -2.78
CA LEU A 471 -22.80 -9.35 -1.49
C LEU A 471 -22.94 -7.92 -0.97
N PHE A 472 -22.84 -6.89 -1.84
CA PHE A 472 -23.07 -5.51 -1.42
C PHE A 472 -24.51 -5.30 -0.92
N GLU A 473 -25.51 -5.88 -1.57
CA GLU A 473 -26.91 -5.81 -1.11
C GLU A 473 -27.14 -6.49 0.25
N ASP A 474 -26.44 -7.60 0.53
CA ASP A 474 -26.42 -8.24 1.84
C ASP A 474 -25.78 -7.32 2.91
N CYS A 475 -24.66 -6.68 2.59
CA CYS A 475 -24.00 -5.70 3.46
C CYS A 475 -24.84 -4.43 3.69
N TRP A 476 -25.78 -4.11 2.80
CA TRP A 476 -26.69 -2.97 2.91
C TRP A 476 -28.05 -3.30 3.53
N LYS A 477 -28.23 -4.47 4.14
CA LYS A 477 -29.43 -4.80 4.92
C LYS A 477 -29.68 -3.78 6.03
N ARG A 478 -30.97 -3.52 6.30
CA ARG A 478 -31.38 -2.38 7.13
C ARG A 478 -30.88 -2.57 8.56
N GLN A 479 -31.14 -3.75 9.13
CA GLN A 479 -30.68 -4.09 10.46
C GLN A 479 -29.21 -4.50 10.42
N PRO A 480 -28.35 -3.98 11.32
CA PRO A 480 -26.93 -4.37 11.38
C PRO A 480 -26.70 -5.87 11.56
N GLU A 481 -27.58 -6.54 12.29
CA GLU A 481 -27.53 -7.98 12.62
C GLU A 481 -27.94 -8.92 11.47
N GLU A 482 -28.57 -8.40 10.40
CA GLU A 482 -28.88 -9.17 9.19
C GLU A 482 -27.72 -9.20 8.18
N ARG A 483 -26.70 -8.35 8.40
CA ARG A 483 -25.53 -8.21 7.52
C ARG A 483 -24.54 -9.34 7.81
N PRO A 484 -23.79 -9.82 6.80
CA PRO A 484 -22.75 -10.81 7.03
C PRO A 484 -21.66 -10.27 7.97
N SER A 485 -21.04 -11.15 8.73
CA SER A 485 -19.81 -10.86 9.47
C SER A 485 -18.65 -10.52 8.53
N ALA A 486 -17.60 -9.89 9.06
CA ALA A 486 -16.38 -9.62 8.28
C ALA A 486 -15.75 -10.92 7.74
N HIS A 487 -15.79 -12.00 8.53
CA HIS A 487 -15.41 -13.35 8.11
C HIS A 487 -16.16 -13.80 6.85
N GLU A 488 -17.50 -13.75 6.87
CA GLU A 488 -18.35 -14.17 5.75
C GLU A 488 -18.12 -13.29 4.51
N VAL A 489 -17.89 -11.99 4.69
CA VAL A 489 -17.48 -11.08 3.60
C VAL A 489 -16.16 -11.55 2.99
N VAL A 490 -15.13 -11.84 3.80
CA VAL A 490 -13.84 -12.33 3.32
C VAL A 490 -13.98 -13.67 2.61
N GLN A 491 -14.73 -14.63 3.15
CA GLN A 491 -14.95 -15.94 2.52
C GLN A 491 -15.70 -15.83 1.19
N ARG A 492 -16.73 -14.96 1.09
CA ARG A 492 -17.51 -14.75 -0.14
C ARG A 492 -16.75 -13.95 -1.20
N PHE A 493 -15.91 -12.99 -0.79
CA PHE A 493 -15.22 -12.09 -1.72
C PHE A 493 -13.87 -12.63 -2.22
N ARG A 494 -13.16 -13.42 -1.40
CA ARG A 494 -11.84 -14.00 -1.73
C ARG A 494 -11.80 -14.83 -3.04
N PRO A 495 -12.82 -15.65 -3.39
CA PRO A 495 -12.87 -16.34 -4.68
C PRO A 495 -12.92 -15.39 -5.87
N LEU A 496 -13.69 -14.31 -5.76
CA LEU A 496 -13.95 -13.33 -6.83
C LEU A 496 -12.69 -12.59 -7.28
N VAL A 497 -11.65 -12.56 -6.42
CA VAL A 497 -10.34 -11.98 -6.73
C VAL A 497 -9.49 -12.92 -7.62
N ARG A 498 -9.69 -14.24 -7.58
CA ARG A 498 -8.67 -15.24 -7.96
C ARG A 498 -8.71 -15.76 -9.42
N GLU A 499 -9.55 -15.23 -10.31
CA GLU A 499 -9.78 -15.85 -11.63
C GLU A 499 -8.92 -15.35 -12.82
N PHE A 500 -8.02 -14.38 -12.63
CA PHE A 500 -7.11 -13.90 -13.68
C PHE A 500 -5.94 -14.88 -13.97
N GLY A 501 -6.23 -16.06 -14.54
CA GLY A 501 -5.16 -16.97 -14.96
C GLY A 501 -5.49 -18.33 -15.59
N LYS A 502 -6.75 -18.70 -15.87
CA LYS A 502 -7.09 -20.06 -16.37
C LYS A 502 -8.02 -20.16 -17.60
N LYS A 503 -8.18 -19.09 -18.39
CA LYS A 503 -8.97 -19.12 -19.65
C LYS A 503 -8.18 -18.64 -20.87
N SER A 504 -7.09 -19.34 -21.20
CA SER A 504 -6.46 -19.20 -22.53
C SER A 504 -5.71 -20.44 -23.01
N ASP A 505 -6.14 -21.67 -22.66
CA ASP A 505 -5.70 -22.86 -23.43
C ASP A 505 -6.62 -24.09 -23.27
N THR A 506 -7.79 -24.08 -23.91
CA THR A 506 -8.45 -25.30 -24.45
C THR A 506 -9.63 -24.96 -25.36
N THR A 507 -9.33 -24.58 -26.60
CA THR A 507 -10.26 -24.84 -27.73
C THR A 507 -9.53 -25.02 -29.06
N VAL A 508 -8.35 -25.65 -29.03
CA VAL A 508 -7.88 -26.40 -30.19
C VAL A 508 -8.85 -27.56 -30.37
N GLN A 509 -9.85 -27.37 -31.25
CA GLN A 509 -10.62 -28.49 -31.78
C GLN A 509 -9.62 -29.41 -32.48
N LYS A 510 -9.32 -30.54 -31.84
CA LYS A 510 -8.52 -31.60 -32.44
C LYS A 510 -9.22 -32.02 -33.74
N PRO A 511 -8.59 -31.89 -34.92
CA PRO A 511 -9.24 -32.25 -36.16
C PRO A 511 -9.65 -33.74 -36.09
N PRO A 512 -10.83 -34.11 -36.62
CA PRO A 512 -11.29 -35.48 -36.57
C PRO A 512 -10.25 -36.40 -37.25
N PRO A 513 -9.94 -37.57 -36.66
CA PRO A 513 -8.94 -38.46 -37.24
C PRO A 513 -9.39 -38.93 -38.63
N PRO A 514 -8.47 -39.01 -39.61
CA PRO A 514 -8.81 -39.45 -40.96
C PRO A 514 -9.33 -40.90 -40.91
N SER A 515 -10.53 -41.10 -41.44
CA SER A 515 -11.21 -42.39 -41.50
C SER A 515 -10.63 -43.26 -42.62
N HIS A 516 -9.73 -44.18 -42.27
CA HIS A 516 -9.26 -45.24 -43.17
C HIS A 516 -9.48 -46.64 -42.59
N PRO A 517 -9.62 -47.67 -43.46
CA PRO A 517 -10.39 -48.86 -43.11
C PRO A 517 -9.68 -49.81 -42.15
N ARG A 518 -10.49 -50.49 -41.35
CA ARG A 518 -10.05 -51.53 -40.41
C ARG A 518 -9.80 -52.84 -41.17
N THR A 519 -8.54 -53.22 -41.33
CA THR A 519 -8.16 -54.59 -41.73
C THR A 519 -7.21 -55.16 -40.68
N GLU A 520 -7.71 -56.15 -39.94
CA GLU A 520 -6.94 -56.96 -39.00
C GLU A 520 -5.97 -57.86 -39.75
N TYR A 521 -4.78 -58.10 -39.20
CA TYR A 521 -4.01 -59.29 -39.56
C TYR A 521 -3.32 -59.91 -38.35
N GLY A 522 -3.71 -61.15 -38.07
CA GLY A 522 -2.95 -62.10 -37.27
C GLY A 522 -2.49 -63.28 -38.14
N ARG A 523 -1.16 -63.42 -38.24
CA ARG A 523 -0.36 -64.62 -38.65
C ARG A 523 -0.21 -65.03 -40.13
N SER A 524 1.01 -65.55 -40.37
CA SER A 524 1.52 -66.44 -41.45
C SER A 524 1.72 -65.89 -42.88
N ASP A 525 2.94 -65.40 -43.16
CA ASP A 525 4.00 -66.02 -44.02
C ASP A 525 3.64 -66.75 -45.35
N PRO A 526 4.53 -66.81 -46.37
CA PRO A 526 5.53 -65.84 -46.88
C PRO A 526 5.35 -65.50 -48.39
N SER A 527 6.10 -64.51 -48.93
CA SER A 527 6.98 -64.65 -50.13
C SER A 527 7.18 -63.40 -51.04
N VAL A 528 8.47 -63.06 -51.26
CA VAL A 528 9.11 -62.76 -52.57
C VAL A 528 8.91 -61.40 -53.31
N LYS A 529 9.96 -60.55 -53.18
CA LYS A 529 10.72 -59.77 -54.22
C LYS A 529 10.16 -58.54 -54.99
N GLN A 530 10.94 -57.45 -54.82
CA GLN A 530 11.62 -56.58 -55.84
C GLN A 530 10.86 -55.47 -56.64
N GLY A 531 11.58 -54.35 -56.85
CA GLY A 531 11.32 -53.28 -57.85
C GLY A 531 10.75 -51.97 -57.27
N VAL A 532 11.50 -50.91 -56.93
CA VAL A 532 12.33 -49.94 -57.72
C VAL A 532 11.49 -48.77 -58.33
N PRO A 533 11.96 -47.48 -58.30
CA PRO A 533 11.14 -46.24 -58.39
C PRO A 533 11.52 -45.38 -59.65
N PRO A 534 11.67 -44.02 -59.68
CA PRO A 534 11.03 -42.87 -59.00
C PRO A 534 10.20 -41.93 -59.94
N PRO A 535 10.64 -40.78 -60.53
CA PRO A 535 11.02 -39.45 -59.96
C PRO A 535 10.33 -38.17 -60.55
N GLY A 536 10.33 -37.07 -59.77
CA GLY A 536 10.57 -35.68 -60.27
C GLY A 536 9.37 -34.73 -60.54
N GLN A 537 9.52 -33.39 -60.68
CA GLN A 537 10.58 -32.41 -60.30
C GLN A 537 10.15 -30.92 -60.60
N HIS A 538 10.87 -29.89 -60.09
CA HIS A 538 10.92 -28.44 -60.49
C HIS A 538 9.71 -27.50 -60.19
N GLN A 539 9.81 -26.33 -59.48
CA GLN A 539 10.39 -24.97 -59.76
C GLN A 539 9.49 -24.04 -60.65
N LEU A 540 9.42 -22.68 -60.59
CA LEU A 540 10.12 -21.57 -59.85
C LEU A 540 9.33 -20.21 -59.96
N GLY A 541 9.70 -19.12 -59.23
CA GLY A 541 9.52 -17.70 -59.71
C GLY A 541 8.91 -16.58 -58.80
N LYS A 542 9.54 -15.39 -58.80
CA LYS A 542 9.07 -14.00 -58.44
C LYS A 542 9.48 -13.05 -59.63
N PRO A 543 9.45 -11.67 -59.66
CA PRO A 543 9.08 -10.61 -58.68
C PRO A 543 8.37 -9.31 -59.24
N ASN A 544 8.32 -8.24 -58.41
CA ASN A 544 8.39 -6.77 -58.68
C ASN A 544 7.18 -5.80 -58.52
N GLN A 545 7.55 -4.55 -58.15
CA GLN A 545 6.84 -3.28 -57.89
C GLN A 545 7.41 -2.18 -58.87
N PRO A 546 6.91 -0.91 -59.04
CA PRO A 546 6.88 0.16 -57.99
C PRO A 546 5.96 1.44 -58.11
N THR A 547 5.76 2.19 -56.99
CA THR A 547 5.52 3.70 -56.87
C THR A 547 4.23 4.36 -57.49
N VAL A 548 3.86 5.68 -57.43
CA VAL A 548 4.45 6.99 -56.95
C VAL A 548 3.41 8.14 -56.63
N GLN A 549 3.72 9.11 -55.73
CA GLN A 549 3.26 10.54 -55.51
C GLN A 549 1.77 11.05 -55.45
N GLY A 550 1.53 12.13 -54.65
CA GLY A 550 0.37 13.07 -54.78
C GLY A 550 0.13 14.11 -53.64
N GLN A 551 0.29 15.42 -53.90
CA GLN A 551 0.38 16.60 -53.01
C GLN A 551 -0.86 17.10 -52.19
N SER A 552 -0.63 18.04 -51.26
CA SER A 552 -1.59 19.01 -50.61
C SER A 552 -1.45 20.43 -51.23
N PRO A 553 -2.29 21.49 -50.97
CA PRO A 553 -2.29 22.24 -49.67
C PRO A 553 -3.54 23.14 -49.32
N ALA A 554 -3.41 23.97 -48.24
CA ALA A 554 -4.08 25.28 -47.97
C ALA A 554 -5.57 25.32 -47.53
N SER A 555 -6.12 26.32 -46.79
CA SER A 555 -5.59 27.39 -45.89
C SER A 555 -6.74 28.22 -45.25
N GLY A 556 -6.53 28.89 -44.11
CA GLY A 556 -7.37 30.01 -43.58
C GLY A 556 -7.63 29.93 -42.06
N THR A 557 -7.12 30.76 -41.14
CA THR A 557 -7.02 32.24 -40.91
C THR A 557 -8.21 32.91 -40.20
N GLY A 558 -7.97 33.39 -38.97
CA GLY A 558 -8.48 34.69 -38.50
C GLY A 558 -9.47 34.73 -37.31
N GLY A 559 -9.21 35.61 -36.32
CA GLY A 559 -10.22 36.10 -35.37
C GLY A 559 -9.75 36.33 -33.92
N VAL A 560 -9.63 37.60 -33.49
CA VAL A 560 -9.30 38.02 -32.11
C VAL A 560 -10.25 39.14 -31.65
N SER A 561 -10.68 39.10 -30.38
CA SER A 561 -11.26 40.15 -29.49
C SER A 561 -12.35 39.53 -28.58
N GLY A 562 -12.65 39.99 -27.36
CA GLY A 562 -12.14 41.13 -26.59
C GLY A 562 -13.28 42.07 -26.14
N GLY A 563 -13.75 42.00 -24.88
CA GLY A 563 -14.80 42.89 -24.35
C GLY A 563 -15.35 42.45 -22.97
N ALA A 564 -15.79 43.39 -22.14
CA ALA A 564 -16.03 43.19 -20.69
C ALA A 564 -17.42 43.62 -20.18
N GLN A 565 -17.69 43.26 -18.91
CA GLN A 565 -18.62 43.87 -17.92
C GLN A 565 -20.15 43.86 -18.13
N ASP A 566 -20.84 43.13 -17.23
CA ASP A 566 -21.76 43.64 -16.17
C ASP A 566 -22.42 42.43 -15.47
N GLY A 567 -22.89 42.42 -14.22
CA GLY A 567 -23.00 43.47 -13.21
C GLY A 567 -24.31 43.29 -12.41
N ARG A 568 -24.30 42.62 -11.23
CA ARG A 568 -25.49 42.64 -10.34
C ARG A 568 -25.24 42.49 -8.84
N ALA A 569 -25.84 43.43 -8.11
CA ALA A 569 -25.68 43.78 -6.71
C ALA A 569 -26.03 42.71 -5.66
N THR A 570 -25.38 42.88 -4.50
CA THR A 570 -25.72 42.30 -3.20
C THR A 570 -26.92 43.00 -2.53
N LYS A 571 -27.60 42.31 -1.61
CA LYS A 571 -28.48 42.90 -0.58
C LYS A 571 -28.23 42.24 0.78
N PRO A 572 -28.36 42.97 1.91
CA PRO A 572 -27.99 42.47 3.24
C PRO A 572 -29.12 41.66 3.90
N VAL A 573 -28.73 40.79 4.85
CA VAL A 573 -29.64 40.07 5.76
C VAL A 573 -29.36 40.51 7.20
N ALA A 574 -30.41 40.71 7.99
CA ALA A 574 -30.37 41.22 9.36
C ALA A 574 -29.89 40.16 10.39
N PRO A 575 -29.38 40.58 11.56
CA PRO A 575 -28.93 39.66 12.61
C PRO A 575 -30.10 38.99 13.34
N GLY A 576 -30.06 37.66 13.44
CA GLY A 576 -31.05 36.85 14.14
C GLY A 576 -30.64 36.51 15.58
N SER A 577 -31.53 36.85 16.50
CA SER A 577 -31.67 36.48 17.92
C SER A 577 -30.82 35.33 18.49
N THR A 578 -30.13 35.61 19.61
CA THR A 578 -29.60 34.61 20.56
C THR A 578 -30.72 33.99 21.43
N PRO A 579 -30.67 32.68 21.74
CA PRO A 579 -31.53 32.07 22.76
C PRO A 579 -31.02 32.34 24.19
N PRO A 580 -31.88 32.30 25.23
CA PRO A 580 -31.50 32.53 26.61
C PRO A 580 -30.83 31.30 27.27
N PRO A 581 -30.02 31.49 28.33
CA PRO A 581 -29.46 30.39 29.10
C PRO A 581 -30.52 29.71 30.00
N PRO A 582 -30.32 28.43 30.38
CA PRO A 582 -31.15 27.78 31.38
C PRO A 582 -30.91 28.38 32.77
N SER A 583 -32.00 28.52 33.54
CA SER A 583 -32.00 28.91 34.96
C SER A 583 -31.79 27.66 35.85
N PRO A 584 -31.46 27.83 37.16
CA PRO A 584 -30.47 27.00 37.87
C PRO A 584 -30.93 25.59 38.27
#